data_AF-A0A225WXL6-F1
#
_entry.id   AF-A0A225WXL6-F1
#
_cell.length_a   1.000
_cell.length_b   1.000
_cell.length_c   1.000
_cell.angle_alpha   90.00
_cell.angle_beta   90.00
_cell.angle_gamma   90.00
#
_symmetry.space_group_name_H-M   'P 1'
#
loop_
_entity.id
_entity.type
_entity.pdbx_description
1 polymer ?
#
loop_
_entity_poly.entity_id
_entity_poly.type
_entity_poly.pdbx_seq_one_letter_code
_entity_poly.pdbx_strand_id
1 'polypeptide(L)' 'MRYLFKEIGAKQDGLTLIYEDNQGAMTLTKNVGYHARIKPIRYHFIREKVTTGEVELVYKETEIQLVAS' A
#
# COMPACT_ATOMS: atom_id res chain seq x y z
N MET A 1 -4.60 2.26 -10.69
CA MET A 1 -5.12 3.58 -11.13
C MET A 1 -4.07 4.48 -11.78
N ARG A 2 -2.78 4.39 -11.45
CA ARG A 2 -1.76 5.22 -12.12
C ARG A 2 -1.69 5.02 -13.65
N TYR A 3 -1.80 3.79 -14.14
CA TYR A 3 -1.80 3.52 -15.58
C TYR A 3 -3.04 4.13 -16.27
N LEU A 4 -4.23 3.91 -15.73
CA LEU A 4 -5.47 4.49 -16.25
C LEU A 4 -5.41 6.02 -16.30
N PHE A 5 -4.96 6.66 -15.22
CA PHE A 5 -4.81 8.12 -15.17
C PHE A 5 -3.79 8.65 -16.18
N LYS A 6 -2.72 7.90 -16.45
CA LYS A 6 -1.79 8.24 -17.55
C LYS A 6 -2.48 8.15 -18.91
N GLU A 7 -3.30 7.11 -19.15
CA GLU A 7 -4.02 6.92 -20.43
C GLU A 7 -5.03 8.03 -20.71
N ILE A 8 -5.71 8.54 -19.68
CA ILE A 8 -6.66 9.65 -19.83
C ILE A 8 -5.99 11.04 -19.76
N GLY A 9 -4.65 11.10 -19.74
CA GLY A 9 -3.90 12.36 -19.70
C GLY A 9 -3.93 13.09 -18.35
N ALA A 10 -4.36 12.43 -17.28
CA ALA A 10 -4.35 12.98 -15.93
C ALA A 10 -2.93 12.94 -15.35
N LYS A 11 -2.39 14.13 -15.05
CA LYS A 11 -1.10 14.29 -14.41
C LYS A 11 -1.11 13.63 -13.03
N GLN A 12 -0.09 12.85 -12.73
CA GLN A 12 0.12 12.27 -11.41
C GLN A 12 1.42 12.77 -10.83
N ASP A 13 1.32 13.86 -10.10
CA ASP A 13 2.44 14.40 -9.37
C ASP A 13 2.53 13.78 -7.98
N GLY A 14 3.76 13.47 -7.56
CA GLY A 14 4.07 13.09 -6.19
C GLY A 14 3.88 11.61 -5.85
N LEU A 15 3.99 11.38 -4.54
CA LEU A 15 3.94 10.06 -3.92
C LEU A 15 2.50 9.51 -3.90
N THR A 16 2.36 8.19 -4.07
CA THR A 16 1.04 7.53 -4.00
C THR A 16 0.73 7.07 -2.60
N LEU A 17 -0.32 7.61 -1.98
CA LEU A 17 -0.82 7.15 -0.69
C LEU A 17 -1.63 5.87 -0.86
N ILE A 18 -1.28 4.83 -0.10
CA ILE A 18 -2.05 3.59 0.03
C ILE A 18 -2.50 3.47 1.48
N TYR A 19 -3.80 3.30 1.69
CA TYR A 19 -4.37 3.05 3.00
C TYR A 19 -4.44 1.55 3.27
N GLU A 20 -3.86 1.11 4.39
CA GLU A 20 -3.91 -0.28 4.84
C GLU A 20 -4.44 -0.34 6.27
N ASP A 21 -5.38 -1.26 6.54
CA ASP A 21 -5.94 -1.50 7.87
C ASP A 21 -5.22 -2.64 8.61
N ASN A 22 -4.29 -3.33 7.93
CA ASN A 22 -3.54 -4.42 8.49
C ASN A 22 -2.17 -3.94 8.99
N GLN A 23 -2.07 -3.68 10.29
CA GLN A 23 -0.82 -3.24 10.93
C GLN A 23 0.32 -4.29 10.81
N GLY A 24 -0.01 -5.58 10.82
CA GLY A 24 0.96 -6.65 10.61
C GLY A 24 1.60 -6.57 9.23
N ALA A 25 0.78 -6.35 8.21
CA ALA A 25 1.20 -6.10 6.84
C ALA A 25 2.07 -4.84 6.70
N MET A 26 1.70 -3.74 7.34
CA MET A 26 2.53 -2.53 7.36
C MET A 26 3.91 -2.79 7.96
N THR A 27 3.97 -3.57 9.04
CA THR A 27 5.24 -3.93 9.70
C THR A 27 6.16 -4.75 8.78
N LEU A 28 5.58 -5.63 7.95
CA LEU A 28 6.34 -6.41 6.96
C LEU A 28 6.97 -5.54 5.87
N THR A 29 6.37 -4.39 5.54
CA THR A 29 6.97 -3.47 4.54
C THR A 29 8.14 -2.66 5.10
N LYS A 30 8.17 -2.42 6.42
CA LYS A 30 9.19 -1.59 7.08
C LYS A 30 10.42 -2.38 7.52
N ASN A 31 10.27 -3.66 7.90
CA ASN A 31 11.37 -4.45 8.45
C ASN A 31 12.14 -5.27 7.39
N VAL A 32 13.43 -4.99 7.24
CA VAL A 32 14.32 -5.68 6.30
C VAL A 32 14.68 -7.11 6.72
N GLY A 33 14.51 -7.46 7.99
CA GLY A 33 15.04 -8.70 8.58
C GLY A 33 14.03 -9.80 8.94
N TYR A 34 12.72 -9.63 8.74
CA TYR A 34 11.75 -10.63 9.22
C TYR A 34 11.63 -11.82 8.26
N HIS A 35 12.35 -12.90 8.58
CA HIS A 35 12.21 -14.21 7.95
C HIS A 35 11.04 -15.00 8.58
N ALA A 36 9.81 -14.61 8.28
CA ALA A 36 8.66 -15.50 8.50
C ALA A 36 8.26 -16.13 7.17
N ARG A 37 8.04 -17.44 7.19
CA ARG A 37 7.72 -18.33 6.06
C ARG A 37 6.34 -18.06 5.43
N ILE A 38 6.04 -16.81 5.12
CA ILE A 38 4.95 -16.39 4.25
C ILE A 38 5.55 -15.27 3.40
N LYS A 39 5.80 -15.53 2.12
CA LYS A 39 6.01 -14.48 1.12
C LYS A 39 4.64 -14.06 0.63
N PRO A 40 3.98 -13.02 1.17
CA PRO A 40 2.87 -12.45 0.45
C PRO A 40 3.50 -11.69 -0.74
N ILE A 41 3.49 -12.32 -1.91
CA ILE A 41 4.09 -11.81 -3.18
C ILE A 41 3.77 -10.32 -3.40
N ARG A 42 2.58 -9.89 -2.96
CA ARG A 42 2.08 -8.51 -3.03
C ARG A 42 2.93 -7.48 -2.26
N TYR A 43 3.54 -7.85 -1.14
CA TYR A 43 4.29 -6.89 -0.31
C TYR A 43 5.73 -6.68 -0.76
N HIS A 44 6.30 -7.59 -1.55
CA HIS A 44 7.62 -7.35 -2.14
C HIS A 44 7.59 -6.13 -3.07
N PHE A 45 6.59 -6.07 -3.94
CA PHE A 45 6.41 -4.96 -4.87
C PHE A 45 6.11 -3.65 -4.14
N ILE A 46 5.17 -3.67 -3.18
CA ILE A 46 4.84 -2.46 -2.41
C ILE A 46 6.05 -1.97 -1.62
N ARG A 47 6.84 -2.88 -1.03
CA ARG A 47 8.04 -2.52 -0.27
C ARG A 47 9.13 -1.89 -1.14
N GLU A 48 9.35 -2.41 -2.34
CA GLU A 48 10.27 -1.78 -3.31
C GLU A 48 9.83 -0.34 -3.61
N LYS A 49 8.53 -0.14 -3.85
CA LYS A 49 7.95 1.18 -4.15
C LYS A 49 7.93 2.15 -2.99
N VAL A 50 7.80 1.66 -1.76
CA VAL A 50 7.98 2.46 -0.54
C VAL A 50 9.45 2.85 -0.39
N THR A 51 10.38 1.94 -0.70
CA THR A 51 11.83 2.21 -0.62
C THR A 51 12.27 3.24 -1.66
N THR A 52 11.68 3.25 -2.87
CA THR A 52 11.95 4.27 -3.89
C THR A 52 11.22 5.59 -3.64
N GLY A 53 10.37 5.67 -2.62
CA GLY A 53 9.55 6.86 -2.33
C GLY A 53 8.42 7.10 -3.34
N GLU A 54 8.08 6.12 -4.18
CA GLU A 54 6.95 6.21 -5.11
C GLU A 54 5.60 6.04 -4.40
N VAL A 55 5.62 5.37 -3.24
CA VAL A 55 4.44 4.98 -2.45
C VAL A 55 4.68 5.26 -0.96
N GLU A 56 3.64 5.67 -0.25
CA GLU A 56 3.59 5.71 1.21
C GLU A 56 2.41 4.88 1.69
N LEU A 57 2.66 4.06 2.71
CA LEU A 57 1.65 3.25 3.38
C LEU A 57 1.18 3.96 4.64
N VAL A 58 -0.10 4.30 4.69
CA VAL A 58 -0.74 4.95 5.83
C VAL A 58 -1.73 3.99 6.46
N TYR A 59 -1.67 3.84 7.77
CA TYR A 59 -2.66 3.05 8.50
C TYR A 59 -4.02 3.75 8.42
N LYS A 60 -5.07 3.03 8.05
CA LYS A 60 -6.44 3.52 8.16
C LYS A 60 -7.31 2.42 8.73
N GLU A 61 -7.97 2.70 9.85
CA GLU A 61 -8.95 1.79 10.41
C GLU A 61 -10.13 1.65 9.43
N THR A 62 -10.54 0.41 9.16
CA THR A 62 -11.74 0.17 8.36
C THR A 62 -12.94 0.62 9.19
N GLU A 63 -13.55 1.74 8.81
CA GLU A 63 -14.88 2.08 9.30
C GLU A 63 -15.79 0.94 8.86
N ILE A 64 -16.29 0.17 9.84
CA ILE A 64 -17.27 -0.88 9.60
C ILE A 64 -18.41 -0.23 8.82
N GLN A 65 -18.58 -0.62 7.56
CA GLN A 65 -19.73 -0.25 6.75
C GLN A 65 -20.95 -0.97 7.36
N LEU A 66 -21.49 -0.42 8.45
CA LEU A 66 -22.78 -0.83 8.98
C LEU A 66 -23.83 -0.39 7.96
N VAL A 67 -24.23 -1.32 7.10
CA VAL A 67 -25.51 -1.25 6.42
C VAL A 67 -26.57 -1.35 7.51
N ALA A 68 -27.14 -0.22 7.90
CA ALA A 68 -28.37 -0.21 8.68
C ALA A 68 -29.49 -0.74 7.78
N SER A 69 -29.91 -1.98 8.04
CA SER A 69 -31.18 -2.55 7.55
C SER A 69 -32.32 -2.16 8.46
#